data_AF-A0A818KB39-F1
#
_entry.id   AF-A0A818KB39-F1
#
_cell.length_a   1.000
_cell.length_b   1.000
_cell.length_c   1.000
_cell.angle_alpha   90.00
_cell.angle_beta   90.00
_cell.angle_gamma   90.00
#
_symmetry.space_group_name_H-M   'P 1'
#
loop_
_entity.id
_entity.type
_entity.pdbx_description
1 polymer ?
#
loop_
_entity_poly.entity_id
_entity_poly.type
_entity_poly.pdbx_seq_one_letter_code
_entity_poly.pdbx_strand_id
1 'polypeptide(L)'
;KIELIKFACRVRQLFIRILAVVKWAATTGKVTACEDIQNFLELRARLIRETSDSLAQLAREKLLEARVPSFPVTDAIDAMTLGSVNFLPKRIAEVATSFTPATESERQKILPRLQQILTARISTSELPIQFTTVIIKNGLVTLTVDREFEVKLGITNDNLSSPWRLYQTKLFLQDPEEPGKK
;
A
#
# COMPACT_ATOMS: atom_id res chain seq x y z
N LYS A 1 35.99 73.69 -18.56
CA LYS A 1 37.12 72.83 -19.02
C LYS A 1 36.90 71.35 -18.71
N ILE A 2 36.57 70.98 -17.46
CA ILE A 2 36.33 69.58 -17.04
C ILE A 2 35.13 68.93 -17.77
N GLU A 3 34.02 69.65 -17.92
CA GLU A 3 32.82 69.12 -18.60
C GLU A 3 33.03 68.86 -20.09
N LEU A 4 33.87 69.66 -20.76
CA LEU A 4 34.24 69.43 -22.17
C LEU A 4 35.07 68.15 -22.33
N ILE A 5 35.97 67.87 -21.38
CA ILE A 5 36.78 66.64 -21.38
C ILE A 5 35.89 65.41 -21.13
N LYS A 6 34.95 65.50 -20.17
CA LYS A 6 33.97 64.44 -19.91
C LYS A 6 33.10 64.15 -21.15
N PHE A 7 32.64 65.20 -21.82
CA PHE A 7 31.88 65.07 -23.06
C PHE A 7 32.70 64.38 -24.15
N ALA A 8 33.95 64.81 -24.37
CA ALA A 8 34.85 64.20 -25.35
C ALA A 8 35.14 62.73 -25.05
N CYS A 9 35.39 62.38 -23.78
CA CYS A 9 35.57 60.99 -23.34
C CYS A 9 34.32 60.13 -23.62
N ARG A 10 33.12 60.65 -23.35
CA ARG A 10 31.86 59.95 -23.60
C ARG A 10 31.64 59.70 -25.09
N VAL A 11 31.87 60.72 -25.93
CA VAL A 11 31.78 60.61 -27.39
C VAL A 11 32.79 59.60 -27.93
N ARG A 12 34.02 59.59 -27.41
CA ARG A 12 35.05 58.61 -27.81
C ARG A 12 34.63 57.18 -27.51
N GLN A 13 34.09 56.92 -26.33
CA GLN A 13 33.61 55.58 -25.95
C GLN A 13 32.46 55.12 -26.85
N LEU A 14 31.53 56.03 -27.17
CA LEU A 14 30.42 55.74 -28.06
C LEU A 14 30.91 55.43 -29.48
N PHE A 15 31.91 56.18 -29.97
CA PHE A 15 32.51 55.93 -31.28
C PHE A 15 33.25 54.58 -31.35
N ILE A 16 33.95 54.18 -30.28
CA ILE A 16 34.59 52.86 -30.19
C ILE A 16 33.55 51.74 -30.26
N ARG A 17 32.43 51.88 -29.53
CA ARG A 17 31.34 50.89 -29.55
C ARG A 17 30.73 50.77 -30.94
N ILE A 18 30.45 51.89 -31.60
CA ILE A 18 29.93 51.89 -32.98
C ILE A 18 30.94 51.25 -33.93
N LEU A 19 32.23 51.57 -33.81
CA LEU A 19 33.28 50.97 -34.63
C LEU A 19 33.34 49.44 -34.46
N ALA A 20 33.18 48.95 -33.22
CA ALA A 20 33.12 47.51 -32.96
C ALA A 20 31.92 46.86 -33.66
N VAL A 21 30.73 47.49 -33.59
CA VAL A 21 29.53 47.00 -34.27
C VAL A 21 29.68 47.04 -35.80
N VAL A 22 30.28 48.09 -36.37
CA VAL A 22 30.52 48.19 -37.82
C VAL A 22 31.51 47.12 -38.29
N LYS A 23 32.59 46.87 -37.54
CA LYS A 23 33.52 45.78 -37.82
C LYS A 23 32.86 44.41 -37.73
N TRP A 24 31.95 44.23 -36.78
CA TRP A 24 31.16 43.00 -36.66
C TRP A 24 30.14 42.85 -37.79
N ALA A 25 29.48 43.94 -38.19
CA ALA A 25 28.53 43.97 -39.31
C ALA A 25 29.18 43.59 -40.64
N ALA A 26 30.47 43.90 -40.83
CA ALA A 26 31.23 43.44 -42.00
C ALA A 26 31.37 41.91 -42.07
N THR A 27 31.17 41.20 -40.95
CA THR A 27 31.20 39.73 -40.85
C THR A 27 29.79 39.10 -40.91
N THR A 28 28.73 39.91 -40.98
CA THR A 28 27.33 39.44 -40.91
C THR A 28 26.98 38.39 -41.96
N GLY A 29 27.52 38.45 -43.19
CA GLY A 29 27.21 37.46 -44.22
C GLY A 29 27.58 36.01 -43.85
N LYS A 30 28.62 35.81 -43.01
CA LYS A 30 28.98 34.48 -42.49
C LYS A 30 28.07 34.06 -41.33
N VAL A 31 27.65 35.03 -40.54
CA VAL A 31 26.75 34.81 -39.39
C VAL A 31 25.35 34.44 -39.89
N THR A 32 24.83 35.12 -40.91
CA THR A 32 23.52 34.81 -41.51
C THR A 32 23.50 33.41 -42.12
N ALA A 33 24.55 33.00 -42.83
CA ALA A 33 24.63 31.64 -43.36
C ALA A 33 24.65 30.57 -42.25
N CYS A 34 25.33 30.86 -41.14
CA CYS A 34 25.34 29.97 -39.97
C CYS A 34 23.95 29.91 -39.30
N GLU A 35 23.27 31.06 -39.19
CA GLU A 35 21.91 31.17 -38.68
C GLU A 35 20.91 30.37 -39.53
N ASP A 36 21.01 30.43 -40.86
CA ASP A 36 20.18 29.63 -41.77
C ASP A 36 20.40 28.13 -41.57
N ILE A 37 21.66 27.69 -41.44
CA ILE A 37 22.00 26.28 -41.18
C ILE A 37 21.47 25.86 -39.80
N GLN A 38 21.62 26.69 -38.78
CA GLN A 38 21.11 26.42 -37.44
C GLN A 38 19.59 26.27 -37.46
N ASN A 39 18.87 27.21 -38.08
CA ASN A 39 17.41 27.17 -38.23
C ASN A 39 16.95 25.89 -38.94
N PHE A 40 17.65 25.48 -40.00
CA PHE A 40 17.35 24.25 -40.72
C PHE A 40 17.56 22.99 -39.86
N LEU A 41 18.66 22.94 -39.10
CA LEU A 41 18.94 21.81 -38.20
C LEU A 41 17.92 21.74 -37.06
N GLU A 42 17.58 22.88 -36.47
CA GLU A 42 16.56 22.97 -35.41
C GLU A 42 15.18 22.53 -35.92
N LEU A 43 14.79 22.96 -37.11
CA LEU A 43 13.54 22.54 -37.74
C LEU A 43 13.51 21.01 -37.92
N ARG A 44 14.59 20.42 -38.44
CA ARG A 44 14.68 18.97 -38.64
C ARG A 44 14.65 18.19 -37.33
N ALA A 45 15.39 18.65 -36.32
CA ALA A 45 15.39 18.03 -35.00
C ALA A 45 13.98 18.06 -34.36
N ARG A 46 13.25 19.16 -34.56
CA ARG A 46 11.85 19.30 -34.12
C ARG A 46 10.94 18.29 -34.82
N LEU A 47 11.01 18.21 -36.16
CA LEU A 47 10.17 17.28 -36.93
C LEU A 47 10.42 15.82 -36.56
N ILE A 48 11.68 15.42 -36.31
CA ILE A 48 12.01 14.07 -35.86
C ILE A 48 11.38 13.79 -34.49
N ARG A 49 11.41 14.76 -33.59
CA ARG A 49 10.80 14.63 -32.26
C ARG A 49 9.28 14.52 -32.37
N GLU A 50 8.64 15.44 -33.09
CA GLU A 50 7.18 15.46 -33.27
C GLU A 50 6.67 14.17 -33.92
N THR A 51 7.39 13.65 -34.92
CA THR A 51 7.03 12.37 -35.58
C THR A 51 7.21 11.19 -34.63
N SER A 52 8.29 11.16 -33.85
CA SER A 52 8.51 10.14 -32.82
C SER A 52 7.40 10.15 -31.76
N ASP A 53 7.04 11.34 -31.28
CA ASP A 53 5.98 11.50 -30.27
C ASP A 53 4.62 11.06 -30.83
N SER A 54 4.31 11.45 -32.06
CA SER A 54 3.08 11.04 -32.76
C SER A 54 3.01 9.53 -32.95
N LEU A 55 4.12 8.88 -33.34
CA LEU A 55 4.18 7.43 -33.51
C LEU A 55 4.05 6.70 -32.17
N ALA A 56 4.69 7.21 -31.11
CA ALA A 56 4.57 6.64 -29.77
C ALA A 56 3.12 6.74 -29.25
N GLN A 57 2.45 7.86 -29.51
CA GLN A 57 1.05 8.03 -29.17
C GLN A 57 0.17 7.02 -29.93
N LEU A 58 0.36 6.91 -31.25
CA LEU A 58 -0.39 5.97 -32.08
C LEU A 58 -0.22 4.53 -31.60
N ALA A 59 1.02 4.12 -31.30
CA ALA A 59 1.35 2.78 -30.86
C ALA A 59 0.74 2.42 -29.50
N ARG A 60 0.67 3.38 -28.58
CA ARG A 60 0.18 3.14 -27.22
C ARG A 60 -1.32 3.29 -27.08
N GLU A 61 -1.94 4.22 -27.80
CA GLU A 61 -3.34 4.56 -27.59
C GLU A 61 -4.22 3.95 -28.69
N LYS A 62 -3.94 4.31 -29.94
CA LYS A 62 -4.82 4.00 -31.08
C LYS A 62 -4.73 2.54 -31.54
N LEU A 63 -3.54 1.95 -31.52
CA LEU A 63 -3.38 0.54 -31.89
C LEU A 63 -3.97 -0.41 -30.85
N LEU A 64 -4.03 -0.01 -29.57
CA LEU A 64 -4.70 -0.82 -28.55
C LEU A 64 -6.22 -0.83 -28.75
N GLU A 65 -6.81 0.32 -29.10
CA GLU A 65 -8.24 0.41 -29.44
C GLU A 65 -8.60 -0.40 -30.69
N ALA A 66 -7.72 -0.43 -31.69
CA ALA A 66 -7.92 -1.23 -32.90
C ALA A 66 -7.73 -2.74 -32.66
N ARG A 67 -7.12 -3.15 -31.55
CA ARG A 67 -6.92 -4.56 -31.24
C ARG A 67 -8.21 -5.16 -30.71
N VAL A 68 -8.62 -6.27 -31.31
CA VAL A 68 -9.73 -7.07 -30.81
C VAL A 68 -9.34 -7.66 -29.45
N PRO A 69 -10.14 -7.45 -28.38
CA PRO A 69 -9.84 -8.03 -27.07
C PRO A 69 -9.89 -9.56 -27.12
N SER A 70 -9.14 -10.21 -26.24
CA SER A 70 -9.22 -11.67 -26.09
C SER A 70 -10.57 -12.04 -25.49
N PHE A 71 -11.36 -12.86 -26.18
CA PHE A 71 -12.64 -13.33 -25.68
C PHE A 71 -12.46 -14.64 -24.89
N PRO A 72 -12.81 -14.68 -23.60
CA PRO A 72 -12.73 -15.90 -22.80
C PRO A 72 -13.91 -16.81 -23.14
N VAL A 73 -13.72 -17.67 -24.15
CA VAL A 73 -14.77 -18.59 -24.63
C VAL A 73 -15.21 -19.56 -23.53
N THR A 74 -14.28 -20.05 -22.71
CA THR A 74 -14.58 -20.96 -21.59
C THR A 74 -15.51 -20.32 -20.57
N ASP A 75 -15.28 -19.06 -20.21
CA ASP A 75 -16.13 -18.34 -19.24
C ASP A 75 -17.53 -18.10 -19.80
N ALA A 76 -17.64 -17.83 -21.11
CA ALA A 76 -18.93 -17.70 -21.78
C ALA A 76 -19.71 -19.04 -21.77
N ILE A 77 -19.03 -20.16 -21.98
CA ILE A 77 -19.63 -21.51 -21.87
C ILE A 77 -20.09 -21.78 -20.45
N ASP A 78 -19.27 -21.46 -19.44
CA ASP A 78 -19.62 -21.63 -18.03
C ASP A 78 -20.83 -20.77 -17.65
N ALA A 79 -20.86 -19.49 -18.05
CA ALA A 79 -22.02 -18.63 -17.83
C ALA A 79 -23.29 -19.17 -18.50
N MET A 80 -23.17 -19.74 -19.70
CA MET A 80 -24.29 -20.29 -20.46
C MET A 80 -24.81 -21.61 -19.88
N THR A 81 -23.91 -22.46 -19.36
CA THR A 81 -24.24 -23.79 -18.84
C THR A 81 -24.63 -23.76 -17.36
N LEU A 82 -23.93 -22.98 -16.54
CA LEU A 82 -24.10 -22.90 -15.08
C LEU A 82 -24.93 -21.69 -14.65
N GLY A 83 -25.25 -20.75 -15.56
CA GLY A 83 -25.99 -19.52 -15.27
C GLY A 83 -25.18 -18.48 -14.48
N SER A 84 -23.93 -18.77 -14.12
CA SER A 84 -23.05 -17.89 -13.34
C SER A 84 -21.60 -18.11 -13.73
N VAL A 85 -20.83 -17.02 -13.82
CA VAL A 85 -19.38 -17.03 -14.05
C VAL A 85 -18.67 -17.04 -12.70
N ASN A 86 -17.83 -18.05 -12.45
CA ASN A 86 -17.02 -18.11 -11.24
C ASN A 86 -15.80 -17.21 -11.41
N PHE A 87 -15.93 -15.93 -11.04
CA PHE A 87 -14.80 -14.98 -11.00
C PHE A 87 -13.79 -15.31 -9.88
N LEU A 88 -14.16 -16.17 -8.95
CA LEU A 88 -13.31 -16.63 -7.86
C LEU A 88 -12.56 -17.91 -8.28
N PRO A 89 -11.23 -17.96 -8.14
CA PRO A 89 -10.47 -19.18 -8.30
C PRO A 89 -11.09 -20.30 -7.46
N LYS A 90 -11.27 -21.49 -8.05
CA LYS A 90 -11.96 -22.65 -7.43
C LYS A 90 -11.50 -22.91 -5.99
N ARG A 91 -10.21 -22.76 -5.72
CA ARG A 91 -9.61 -22.97 -4.39
C ARG A 91 -10.13 -21.99 -3.32
N ILE A 92 -10.47 -20.75 -3.67
CA ILE A 92 -11.05 -19.78 -2.72
C ILE A 92 -12.53 -20.06 -2.50
N ALA A 93 -13.25 -20.44 -3.56
CA ALA A 93 -14.66 -20.84 -3.48
C ALA A 93 -14.84 -22.09 -2.59
N GLU A 94 -13.92 -23.07 -2.68
CA GLU A 94 -13.88 -24.25 -1.81
C GLU A 94 -13.61 -23.88 -0.33
N VAL A 95 -12.68 -22.96 -0.08
CA VAL A 95 -12.37 -22.51 1.30
C VAL A 95 -13.55 -21.73 1.90
N ALA A 96 -14.19 -20.85 1.12
CA ALA A 96 -15.32 -20.06 1.59
C ALA A 96 -16.56 -20.92 1.89
N THR A 97 -16.82 -21.96 1.10
CA THR A 97 -17.96 -22.88 1.32
C THR A 97 -17.71 -23.89 2.44
N SER A 98 -16.44 -24.16 2.80
CA SER A 98 -16.08 -25.06 3.91
C SER A 98 -16.35 -24.50 5.31
N PHE A 99 -16.46 -23.16 5.45
CA PHE A 99 -16.83 -22.51 6.70
C PHE A 99 -18.35 -22.57 6.92
N THR A 100 -18.87 -23.78 7.14
CA THR A 100 -20.22 -23.92 7.66
C THR A 100 -20.23 -23.63 9.16
N PRO A 101 -21.13 -22.75 9.65
CA PRO A 101 -21.22 -22.48 11.08
C PRO A 101 -21.60 -23.76 11.82
N ALA A 102 -20.84 -24.12 12.86
CA ALA A 102 -21.08 -25.35 13.63
C ALA A 102 -22.54 -25.47 14.07
N THR A 103 -23.12 -26.66 13.88
CA THR A 103 -24.52 -26.92 14.22
C THR A 103 -24.71 -26.87 15.73
N GLU A 104 -25.85 -26.38 16.22
CA GLU A 104 -26.10 -26.25 17.67
C GLU A 104 -25.96 -27.60 18.41
N SER A 105 -26.36 -28.70 17.77
CA SER A 105 -26.18 -30.06 18.26
C SER A 105 -24.73 -30.48 18.42
N GLU A 106 -23.82 -29.99 17.57
CA GLU A 106 -22.38 -30.26 17.67
C GLU A 106 -21.76 -29.44 18.79
N ARG A 107 -22.17 -28.17 18.93
CA ARG A 107 -21.72 -27.29 20.02
C ARG A 107 -22.04 -27.88 21.39
N GLN A 108 -23.25 -28.41 21.58
CA GLN A 108 -23.66 -29.05 22.84
C GLN A 108 -22.81 -30.29 23.20
N LYS A 109 -22.29 -31.01 22.20
CA LYS A 109 -21.38 -32.16 22.43
C LYS A 109 -19.94 -31.74 22.67
N ILE A 110 -19.47 -30.69 21.99
CA ILE A 110 -18.08 -30.24 22.02
C ILE A 110 -17.76 -29.45 23.30
N LEU A 111 -18.67 -28.58 23.77
CA LEU A 111 -18.47 -27.77 24.97
C LEU A 111 -18.13 -28.56 26.25
N PRO A 112 -18.85 -29.64 26.62
CA PRO A 112 -18.51 -30.41 27.82
C PRO A 112 -17.17 -31.15 27.68
N ARG A 113 -16.86 -31.65 26.47
CA ARG A 113 -15.57 -32.28 26.18
C ARG A 113 -14.42 -31.30 26.33
N LEU A 114 -14.57 -30.07 25.82
CA LEU A 114 -13.57 -29.01 25.98
C LEU A 114 -13.39 -28.64 27.45
N GLN A 115 -14.49 -28.52 28.21
CA GLN A 115 -14.42 -28.24 29.64
C GLN A 115 -13.65 -29.32 30.41
N GLN A 116 -13.85 -30.60 30.09
CA GLN A 116 -13.11 -31.71 30.67
C GLN A 116 -11.60 -31.61 30.38
N ILE A 117 -11.22 -31.34 29.13
CA ILE A 117 -9.82 -31.19 28.71
C ILE A 117 -9.16 -30.00 29.44
N LEU A 118 -9.85 -28.87 29.52
CA LEU A 118 -9.35 -27.68 30.22
C LEU A 118 -9.15 -27.94 31.71
N THR A 119 -10.06 -28.67 32.33
CA THR A 119 -10.00 -29.03 33.75
C THR A 119 -8.81 -29.95 34.03
N ALA A 120 -8.63 -30.99 33.22
CA ALA A 120 -7.48 -31.90 33.32
C ALA A 120 -6.15 -31.15 33.15
N ARG A 121 -6.12 -30.18 32.23
CA ARG A 121 -4.92 -29.41 31.93
C ARG A 121 -4.55 -28.44 33.05
N ILE A 122 -5.52 -27.70 33.59
CA ILE A 122 -5.31 -26.81 34.74
C ILE A 122 -4.81 -27.58 35.95
N SER A 123 -5.37 -28.76 36.19
CA SER A 123 -4.96 -29.65 37.29
C SER A 123 -3.51 -30.13 37.15
N THR A 124 -3.04 -30.29 35.91
CA THR A 124 -1.68 -30.75 35.62
C THR A 124 -0.67 -29.59 35.55
N SER A 125 -1.12 -28.36 35.28
CA SER A 125 -0.25 -27.19 35.16
C SER A 125 0.01 -26.53 36.51
N GLU A 126 1.26 -26.14 36.77
CA GLU A 126 1.61 -25.31 37.91
C GLU A 126 1.07 -23.88 37.70
N LEU A 127 0.00 -23.53 38.40
CA LEU A 127 -0.54 -22.17 38.39
C LEU A 127 0.16 -21.32 39.46
N PRO A 128 0.60 -20.11 39.11
CA PRO A 128 1.08 -19.12 40.07
C PRO A 128 0.06 -18.83 41.18
N ILE A 129 0.52 -18.67 42.42
CA ILE A 129 -0.30 -18.44 43.63
C ILE A 129 -1.13 -17.14 43.52
N GLN A 130 -0.72 -16.23 42.64
CA GLN A 130 -1.37 -14.95 42.38
C GLN A 130 -2.76 -15.07 41.75
N PHE A 131 -3.11 -16.22 41.17
CA PHE A 131 -4.45 -16.44 40.62
C PHE A 131 -5.46 -16.75 41.73
N THR A 132 -6.22 -15.75 42.18
CA THR A 132 -7.23 -15.91 43.24
C THR A 132 -8.40 -16.79 42.81
N THR A 133 -8.91 -16.63 41.58
CA THR A 133 -10.03 -17.45 41.10
C THR A 133 -9.81 -17.99 39.70
N VAL A 134 -10.17 -19.27 39.53
CA VAL A 134 -10.12 -19.99 38.26
C VAL A 134 -11.53 -20.50 37.95
N ILE A 135 -12.14 -19.97 36.88
CA ILE A 135 -13.50 -20.30 36.48
C ILE A 135 -13.48 -20.87 35.06
N ILE A 136 -14.00 -22.08 34.88
CA ILE A 136 -14.13 -22.72 33.57
C ILE A 136 -15.59 -22.62 33.11
N LYS A 137 -15.85 -21.88 32.04
CA LYS A 137 -17.20 -21.68 31.46
C LYS A 137 -17.13 -21.65 29.94
N ASN A 138 -18.09 -22.30 29.27
CA ASN A 138 -18.26 -22.31 27.81
C ASN A 138 -16.97 -22.68 27.03
N GLY A 139 -16.17 -23.63 27.54
CA GLY A 139 -14.92 -24.02 26.89
C GLY A 139 -13.80 -22.98 26.96
N LEU A 140 -13.91 -22.01 27.88
CA LEU A 140 -12.89 -21.01 28.18
C LEU A 140 -12.53 -21.04 29.67
N VAL A 141 -11.26 -20.76 29.95
CA VAL A 141 -10.71 -20.63 31.29
C VAL A 141 -10.59 -19.15 31.59
N THR A 142 -11.30 -18.69 32.61
CA THR A 142 -11.21 -17.32 33.11
C THR A 142 -10.34 -17.35 34.36
N LEU A 143 -9.18 -16.71 34.30
CA LEU A 143 -8.28 -16.50 35.42
C LEU A 143 -8.44 -15.07 35.91
N THR A 144 -8.66 -14.88 37.20
CA THR A 144 -8.74 -13.56 37.81
C THR A 144 -7.67 -13.40 38.89
N VAL A 145 -6.94 -12.30 38.81
CA VAL A 145 -6.08 -11.80 39.88
C VAL A 145 -6.80 -10.61 40.51
N ASP A 146 -7.00 -10.65 41.82
CA ASP A 146 -7.71 -9.57 42.52
C ASP A 146 -7.03 -8.24 42.29
N ARG A 147 -7.81 -7.24 41.87
CA ARG A 147 -7.38 -5.84 41.64
C ARG A 147 -6.32 -5.63 40.53
N GLU A 148 -6.02 -6.63 39.70
CA GLU A 148 -5.06 -6.48 38.60
C GLU A 148 -5.64 -6.81 37.22
N PHE A 149 -6.09 -8.05 36.97
CA PHE A 149 -6.61 -8.43 35.64
C PHE A 149 -7.48 -9.70 35.63
N GLU A 150 -8.37 -9.78 34.64
CA GLU A 150 -9.14 -10.96 34.23
C GLU A 150 -8.68 -11.39 32.82
N VAL A 151 -8.29 -12.65 32.66
CA VAL A 151 -7.82 -13.22 31.40
C VAL A 151 -8.64 -14.45 31.02
N LYS A 152 -9.12 -14.47 29.78
CA LYS A 152 -9.78 -15.63 29.16
C LYS A 152 -8.82 -16.36 28.25
N LEU A 153 -8.49 -17.58 28.62
CA LEU A 153 -7.64 -18.51 27.88
C LEU A 153 -8.50 -19.61 27.25
N GLY A 154 -8.06 -20.08 26.09
CA GLY A 154 -8.60 -21.27 25.48
C GLY A 154 -7.53 -22.05 24.74
N ILE A 155 -7.96 -23.18 24.20
CA ILE A 155 -7.09 -24.14 23.53
C ILE A 155 -7.63 -24.37 22.11
N THR A 156 -6.73 -24.61 21.16
CA THR A 156 -7.10 -24.91 19.77
C THR A 156 -6.95 -26.39 19.43
N ASN A 157 -6.20 -27.15 20.22
CA ASN A 157 -5.93 -28.55 19.96
C ASN A 157 -5.96 -29.37 21.27
N ASP A 158 -6.48 -30.59 21.22
CA ASP A 158 -6.66 -31.50 22.36
C ASP A 158 -5.32 -31.96 23.01
N ASN A 159 -4.17 -31.59 22.42
CA ASN A 159 -2.85 -31.95 22.94
C ASN A 159 -2.45 -31.11 24.16
N LEU A 160 -2.06 -31.79 25.25
CA LEU A 160 -1.59 -31.21 26.53
C LEU A 160 -0.38 -30.26 26.40
N SER A 161 0.40 -30.39 25.32
CA SER A 161 1.57 -29.54 25.02
C SER A 161 1.24 -28.24 24.25
N SER A 162 0.02 -28.09 23.71
CA SER A 162 -0.33 -26.96 22.84
C SER A 162 -0.38 -25.63 23.62
N PRO A 163 0.24 -24.53 23.18
CA PRO A 163 0.26 -23.29 23.98
C PRO A 163 -1.16 -22.77 24.27
N TRP A 164 -1.32 -22.12 25.43
CA TRP A 164 -2.54 -21.38 25.75
C TRP A 164 -2.72 -20.22 24.78
N ARG A 165 -3.93 -20.06 24.23
CA ARG A 165 -4.29 -18.90 23.42
C ARG A 165 -5.10 -17.92 24.25
N LEU A 166 -4.67 -16.67 24.19
CA LEU A 166 -5.36 -15.55 24.78
C LEU A 166 -6.53 -15.14 23.89
N TYR A 167 -7.75 -15.17 24.42
CA TYR A 167 -8.95 -14.72 23.71
C TYR A 167 -9.37 -13.32 24.13
N GLN A 168 -9.30 -13.03 25.43
CA GLN A 168 -9.72 -11.74 25.97
C GLN A 168 -8.92 -11.43 27.24
N THR A 169 -8.47 -10.18 27.37
CA THR A 169 -7.89 -9.64 28.60
C THR A 169 -8.70 -8.42 29.03
N LYS A 170 -9.03 -8.34 30.31
CA LYS A 170 -9.53 -7.12 30.95
C LYS A 170 -8.54 -6.76 32.06
N LEU A 171 -8.09 -5.51 32.05
CA LEU A 171 -7.18 -4.99 33.07
C LEU A 171 -8.02 -4.16 34.05
N PHE A 172 -7.85 -4.42 35.35
CA PHE A 172 -8.43 -3.63 36.41
C PHE A 172 -7.31 -2.70 36.91
N LEU A 173 -7.34 -1.45 36.49
CA LEU A 173 -6.43 -0.42 37.00
C LEU A 173 -7.06 0.17 38.26
N GLN A 174 -6.43 -0.05 39.41
CA GLN A 174 -6.77 0.67 40.65
C GLN A 174 -5.60 1.60 41.01
N ASP A 175 -5.90 2.88 41.20
CA ASP A 175 -4.92 3.86 41.64
C ASP A 175 -4.44 3.55 43.07
N PRO A 176 -3.15 3.74 43.39
CA PRO A 176 -2.56 3.39 44.69
C PRO A 176 -3.06 4.24 45.88
N GLU A 177 -3.97 5.19 45.67
CA GLU A 177 -4.35 6.23 46.64
C GLU A 177 -5.74 6.06 47.28
N GLU A 178 -6.31 4.84 47.34
CA GLU A 178 -7.45 4.59 48.24
C GLU A 178 -7.31 3.28 49.04
N PRO A 179 -6.78 3.34 50.27
CA PRO A 179 -6.78 2.20 51.17
C PRO A 179 -8.19 1.97 51.74
N GLY A 180 -8.88 0.97 51.21
CA GLY A 180 -9.81 0.13 51.96
C GLY A 180 -11.20 0.71 52.26
N LYS A 181 -12.22 0.15 51.60
CA LYS A 181 -13.50 -0.12 52.26
C LYS A 181 -13.81 -1.61 52.13
N LYS A 182 -14.04 -2.20 53.31
CA LYS A 182 -14.46 -3.59 53.53
C LYS A 182 -15.83 -3.84 52.94
#